data_AF-A0A916E1U3-F1
#
_entry.id   AF-A0A916E1U3-F1
#
_cell.length_a   1.000
_cell.length_b   1.000
_cell.length_c   1.000
_cell.angle_alpha   90.00
_cell.angle_beta   90.00
_cell.angle_gamma   90.00
#
_symmetry.space_group_name_H-M   'P 1'
#
loop_
_entity.id
_entity.type
_entity.pdbx_description
1 polymer ?
#
loop_
_entity_poly.entity_id
_entity_poly.type
_entity_poly.pdbx_seq_one_letter_code
_entity_poly.pdbx_strand_id
1 'polypeptide(L)'
;MDRDSGEPIDDPIVILSDILSNYEGSTKILPDSDIQLYDEHESFERLSEDLRCYFEDYVNHFCGNEHQCREYCEEYGICQIVTEPKKQEETYKGLVKETSITFTKYIQLSERLECNKKIPPNEFKHTGNHTHNDNGFHYCDTKCPFCEYYCTLPYGHAQIHDTRHGNMTQTELDNEFDYAGHRLRVGDQGTFVLCNLHCKNLGRHRHIDYCKNEKNCKSGNQGQDIRHINEKVQPNPEKPKDFISHKLFWERTGFKDPTVQEQEFTKCDHKCPDEKHHKTQGSSALPPTNSFCELQLFHTPLNPSSNPPTGYGYISLDGHHFNCENPSTRGA
;
A
#
# COMPACT_ATOMS: atom_id res chain seq x y z
N MET A 1 -28.33 32.16 -41.62
CA MET A 1 -29.45 33.08 -41.88
C MET A 1 -28.90 34.46 -42.17
N ASP A 2 -29.45 35.12 -43.19
CA ASP A 2 -29.07 36.48 -43.55
C ASP A 2 -29.55 37.46 -42.47
N ARG A 3 -28.68 38.38 -42.07
CA ARG A 3 -28.91 39.23 -40.89
C ARG A 3 -29.95 40.32 -41.13
N ASP A 4 -30.24 40.67 -42.39
CA ASP A 4 -31.16 41.74 -42.74
C ASP A 4 -32.54 41.19 -43.17
N SER A 5 -32.59 39.98 -43.73
CA SER A 5 -33.83 39.37 -44.25
C SER A 5 -34.35 38.20 -43.44
N GLY A 6 -33.54 37.57 -42.57
CA GLY A 6 -33.95 36.41 -41.78
C GLY A 6 -34.16 35.13 -42.59
N GLU A 7 -33.93 35.16 -43.89
CA GLU A 7 -34.02 34.00 -44.77
C GLU A 7 -32.82 33.04 -44.53
N PRO A 8 -33.00 31.72 -44.74
CA PRO A 8 -31.89 30.78 -44.81
C PRO A 8 -30.93 31.22 -45.93
N ILE A 9 -29.63 31.31 -45.62
CA ILE A 9 -28.62 31.50 -46.66
C ILE A 9 -28.42 30.12 -47.26
N ASP A 10 -28.72 29.96 -48.55
CA ASP A 10 -28.39 28.74 -49.26
C ASP A 10 -26.87 28.57 -49.28
N ASP A 11 -26.40 27.42 -48.81
CA ASP A 11 -24.98 27.15 -48.79
C ASP A 11 -24.46 26.99 -50.22
N PRO A 12 -23.35 27.65 -50.58
CA PRO A 12 -22.79 27.50 -51.90
C PRO A 12 -22.31 26.06 -52.09
N ILE A 13 -22.83 25.39 -53.11
CA ILE A 13 -22.32 24.07 -53.51
C ILE A 13 -20.93 24.29 -54.12
N VAL A 14 -19.89 23.93 -53.37
CA VAL A 14 -18.51 24.00 -53.85
C VAL A 14 -18.12 22.65 -54.43
N ILE A 15 -17.67 22.65 -55.69
CA ILE A 15 -17.18 21.45 -56.36
C ILE A 15 -15.66 21.38 -56.15
N LEU A 16 -15.14 20.23 -55.72
CA LEU A 16 -13.71 20.03 -55.44
C LEU A 16 -12.79 20.37 -56.62
N SER A 17 -13.27 20.19 -57.85
CA SER A 17 -12.57 20.57 -59.08
C SER A 17 -12.33 22.08 -59.22
N ASP A 18 -13.09 22.90 -58.51
CA ASP A 18 -12.97 24.37 -58.57
C ASP A 18 -11.87 24.89 -57.64
N ILE A 19 -11.44 24.07 -56.65
CA ILE A 19 -10.39 24.40 -55.68
C ILE A 19 -9.07 23.70 -56.03
N LEU A 20 -9.12 22.45 -56.49
CA LEU A 20 -7.96 21.62 -56.75
C LEU A 20 -7.85 21.30 -58.24
N SER A 21 -6.96 22.01 -58.93
CA SER A 21 -6.76 21.94 -60.39
C SER A 21 -6.30 20.58 -60.94
N ASN A 22 -5.96 19.61 -60.07
CA ASN A 22 -5.48 18.28 -60.43
C ASN A 22 -6.49 17.16 -60.08
N TYR A 23 -7.72 17.49 -59.70
CA TYR A 23 -8.75 16.51 -59.35
C TYR A 23 -9.76 16.37 -60.49
N GLU A 24 -9.80 15.21 -61.16
CA GLU A 24 -10.71 14.92 -62.29
C GLU A 24 -12.10 14.43 -61.84
N GLY A 25 -12.36 14.27 -60.53
CA GLY A 25 -13.65 13.84 -60.00
C GLY A 25 -14.61 15.01 -59.74
N SER A 26 -15.92 14.76 -59.78
CA SER A 26 -16.94 15.70 -59.29
C SER A 26 -17.52 15.20 -57.96
N THR A 27 -16.84 15.55 -56.87
CA THR A 27 -17.36 15.31 -55.51
C THR A 27 -17.87 16.63 -54.97
N LYS A 28 -19.14 16.65 -54.53
CA LYS A 28 -19.75 17.78 -53.83
C LYS A 28 -19.24 17.79 -52.40
N ILE A 29 -18.68 18.90 -51.95
CA ILE A 29 -18.38 19.10 -50.53
C ILE A 29 -19.71 19.47 -49.86
N LEU A 30 -20.12 18.68 -48.85
CA LEU A 30 -21.26 19.06 -48.01
C LEU A 30 -20.81 20.19 -47.06
N PRO A 31 -21.49 21.34 -47.02
CA PRO A 31 -21.20 22.39 -46.06
C PRO A 31 -21.61 21.95 -44.65
N ASP A 32 -20.88 22.44 -43.64
CA ASP A 32 -20.94 22.08 -42.20
C ASP A 32 -22.30 22.34 -41.51
N SER A 33 -23.34 22.73 -42.25
CA SER A 33 -24.64 23.17 -41.74
C SER A 33 -25.51 22.05 -41.14
N ASP A 34 -25.20 20.78 -41.46
CA ASP A 34 -25.89 19.61 -40.90
C ASP A 34 -25.16 19.00 -39.68
N ILE A 35 -24.01 19.57 -39.26
CA ILE A 35 -23.32 19.14 -38.05
C ILE A 35 -23.99 19.81 -36.84
N GLN A 36 -24.99 19.13 -36.25
CA GLN A 36 -25.57 19.55 -34.98
C GLN A 36 -24.58 19.27 -33.84
N LEU A 37 -23.90 20.31 -33.36
CA LEU A 37 -22.93 20.22 -32.26
C LEU A 37 -23.54 20.21 -30.85
N TYR A 38 -24.87 20.01 -30.68
CA TYR A 38 -25.51 20.16 -29.37
C TYR A 38 -26.69 19.21 -29.13
N ASP A 39 -26.53 18.33 -28.14
CA ASP A 39 -27.55 18.02 -27.15
C ASP A 39 -27.01 18.47 -25.77
N GLU A 40 -27.77 19.29 -25.06
CA GLU A 40 -27.37 19.98 -23.81
C GLU A 40 -27.23 19.01 -22.62
N HIS A 41 -27.46 17.72 -22.87
CA HIS A 41 -27.57 16.68 -21.87
C HIS A 41 -26.48 15.62 -21.94
N GLU A 42 -25.56 15.69 -22.91
CA GLU A 42 -24.44 14.76 -23.01
C GLU A 42 -23.15 15.36 -22.41
N SER A 43 -22.48 14.54 -21.60
CA SER A 43 -21.14 14.86 -21.09
C SER A 43 -20.19 15.11 -22.26
N PHE A 44 -19.40 16.17 -22.19
CA PHE A 44 -18.35 16.52 -23.17
C PHE A 44 -17.42 15.33 -23.50
N GLU A 45 -17.18 14.44 -22.54
CA GLU A 45 -16.36 13.23 -22.73
C GLU A 45 -17.01 12.23 -23.70
N ARG A 46 -18.35 12.10 -23.67
CA ARG A 46 -19.11 11.19 -24.55
C ARG A 46 -19.17 11.70 -25.99
N LEU A 47 -19.44 12.99 -26.16
CA LEU A 47 -19.44 13.64 -27.49
C LEU A 47 -18.06 13.52 -28.17
N SER A 48 -16.98 13.64 -27.39
CA SER A 48 -15.60 13.41 -27.85
C SER A 48 -15.38 11.96 -28.31
N GLU A 49 -15.91 10.98 -27.57
CA GLU A 49 -15.80 9.56 -27.91
C GLU A 49 -16.60 9.22 -29.18
N ASP A 50 -17.84 9.69 -29.29
CA ASP A 50 -18.72 9.45 -30.45
C ASP A 50 -18.21 10.13 -31.72
N LEU A 51 -17.71 11.37 -31.62
CA LEU A 51 -17.04 12.05 -32.74
C LEU A 51 -15.78 11.29 -33.16
N ARG A 52 -14.99 10.82 -32.20
CA ARG A 52 -13.78 10.03 -32.50
C ARG A 52 -14.15 8.71 -33.18
N CYS A 53 -15.18 8.01 -32.72
CA CYS A 53 -15.70 6.80 -33.37
C CYS A 53 -16.21 7.08 -34.78
N TYR A 54 -16.98 8.15 -34.98
CA TYR A 54 -17.43 8.57 -36.31
C TYR A 54 -16.24 8.85 -37.24
N PHE A 55 -15.22 9.57 -36.79
CA PHE A 55 -14.02 9.80 -37.59
C PHE A 55 -13.22 8.51 -37.83
N GLU A 56 -13.11 7.59 -36.86
CA GLU A 56 -12.47 6.29 -37.04
C GLU A 56 -13.20 5.41 -38.08
N ASP A 57 -14.54 5.53 -38.19
CA ASP A 57 -15.37 4.77 -39.14
C ASP A 57 -15.42 5.39 -40.55
N TYR A 58 -15.33 6.72 -40.67
CA TYR A 58 -15.56 7.44 -41.93
C TYR A 58 -14.32 8.15 -42.49
N VAL A 59 -13.25 8.32 -41.71
CA VAL A 59 -11.99 8.94 -42.17
C VAL A 59 -10.90 7.90 -42.22
N ASN A 60 -10.36 7.69 -43.43
CA ASN A 60 -9.17 6.86 -43.59
C ASN A 60 -7.97 7.52 -42.91
N HIS A 61 -7.19 6.75 -42.16
CA HIS A 61 -5.93 7.21 -41.61
C HIS A 61 -4.95 7.41 -42.79
N PHE A 62 -4.47 8.61 -43.09
CA PHE A 62 -3.63 8.86 -44.28
C PHE A 62 -2.14 9.08 -43.92
N CYS A 63 -1.57 8.25 -43.05
CA CYS A 63 -0.18 8.39 -42.64
C CYS A 63 0.83 7.89 -43.69
N GLY A 64 0.41 7.07 -44.65
CA GLY A 64 1.23 6.54 -45.75
C GLY A 64 2.43 5.67 -45.33
N ASN A 65 2.78 5.62 -44.06
CA ASN A 65 3.92 4.92 -43.48
C ASN A 65 3.52 4.28 -42.15
N GLU A 66 4.20 3.19 -41.78
CA GLU A 66 4.06 2.62 -40.45
C GLU A 66 4.58 3.58 -39.37
N HIS A 67 3.93 3.59 -38.21
CA HIS A 67 4.33 4.41 -37.07
C HIS A 67 4.19 3.68 -35.74
N GLN A 68 4.84 4.19 -34.70
CA GLN A 68 4.86 3.55 -33.38
C GLN A 68 3.49 3.67 -32.70
N CYS A 69 2.98 2.55 -32.18
CA CYS A 69 1.80 2.59 -31.32
C CYS A 69 2.10 3.38 -30.04
N ARG A 70 1.19 4.27 -29.65
CA ARG A 70 1.32 5.11 -28.45
C ARG A 70 0.47 4.63 -27.27
N GLU A 71 -0.23 3.51 -27.43
CA GLU A 71 -1.00 2.90 -26.36
C GLU A 71 -0.07 2.17 -25.38
N TYR A 72 -0.52 2.00 -24.14
CA TYR A 72 0.24 1.28 -23.11
C TYR A 72 0.00 -0.23 -23.16
N CYS A 73 0.93 -0.98 -22.58
CA CYS A 73 0.81 -2.42 -22.42
C CYS A 73 -0.48 -2.80 -21.68
N GLU A 74 -1.23 -3.73 -22.28
CA GLU A 74 -2.51 -4.25 -21.76
C GLU A 74 -2.36 -5.57 -21.01
N GLU A 75 -1.19 -6.21 -21.05
CA GLU A 75 -0.95 -7.47 -20.32
C GLU A 75 -1.13 -7.29 -18.80
N TYR A 76 -1.48 -8.36 -18.09
CA TYR A 76 -1.66 -8.28 -16.64
C TYR A 76 -0.34 -8.09 -15.88
N GLY A 77 -0.42 -7.51 -14.68
CA GLY A 77 0.74 -7.19 -13.85
C GLY A 77 1.36 -5.83 -14.17
N ILE A 78 2.51 -5.56 -13.58
CA ILE A 78 3.22 -4.28 -13.70
C ILE A 78 4.43 -4.47 -14.61
N CYS A 79 4.56 -3.65 -15.65
CA CYS A 79 5.64 -3.79 -16.63
C CYS A 79 7.01 -3.51 -16.01
N GLN A 80 7.08 -2.45 -15.20
CA GLN A 80 8.33 -2.06 -14.54
C GLN A 80 8.07 -1.54 -13.14
N ILE A 81 8.86 -2.02 -12.18
CA ILE A 81 8.99 -1.43 -10.85
C ILE A 81 10.37 -0.79 -10.77
N VAL A 82 10.43 0.50 -10.47
CA VAL A 82 11.71 1.18 -10.22
C VAL A 82 12.26 0.64 -8.89
N THR A 83 13.29 -0.18 -8.99
CA THR A 83 13.81 -0.96 -7.86
C THR A 83 14.44 -0.08 -6.79
N GLU A 84 14.98 1.09 -7.16
CA GLU A 84 15.44 2.12 -6.23
C GLU A 84 14.31 3.11 -5.94
N PRO A 85 13.78 3.16 -4.71
CA PRO A 85 12.72 4.10 -4.37
C PRO A 85 13.22 5.54 -4.49
N LYS A 86 12.37 6.42 -5.01
CA LYS A 86 12.65 7.85 -5.04
C LYS A 86 12.66 8.39 -3.60
N LYS A 87 13.74 9.07 -3.24
CA LYS A 87 13.86 9.76 -1.94
C LYS A 87 13.21 11.14 -2.04
N GLN A 88 12.39 11.46 -1.06
CA GLN A 88 11.77 12.77 -0.90
C GLN A 88 11.82 13.15 0.57
N GLU A 89 12.23 14.37 0.89
CA GLU A 89 12.14 14.89 2.25
C GLU A 89 10.72 15.39 2.51
N GLU A 90 10.12 14.93 3.59
CA GLU A 90 8.81 15.38 4.06
C GLU A 90 8.88 15.72 5.55
N THR A 91 7.97 16.58 5.98
CA THR A 91 7.77 16.90 7.39
C THR A 91 6.36 16.53 7.79
N TYR A 92 6.24 15.60 8.73
CA TYR A 92 4.98 15.24 9.34
C TYR A 92 4.71 16.12 10.56
N LYS A 93 3.48 16.63 10.66
CA LYS A 93 2.99 17.34 11.85
C LYS A 93 2.06 16.41 12.62
N GLY A 94 2.48 16.02 13.81
CA GLY A 94 1.71 15.11 14.66
C GLY A 94 0.52 15.79 15.34
N LEU A 95 -0.32 14.99 15.97
CA LEU A 95 -1.48 15.42 16.73
C LEU A 95 -1.09 16.08 18.06
N VAL A 96 0.08 15.76 18.63
CA VAL A 96 0.64 16.47 19.78
C VAL A 96 1.22 17.81 19.32
N LYS A 97 0.79 18.90 19.97
CA LYS A 97 1.31 20.26 19.69
C LYS A 97 2.85 20.24 19.82
N GLU A 98 3.54 20.87 18.86
CA GLU A 98 5.02 20.90 18.75
C GLU A 98 5.66 19.61 18.19
N THR A 99 4.89 18.57 17.87
CA THR A 99 5.43 17.40 17.17
C THR A 99 5.60 17.69 15.69
N SER A 100 6.86 17.74 15.26
CA SER A 100 7.27 17.95 13.88
C SER A 100 8.43 17.02 13.56
N ILE A 101 8.21 16.05 12.69
CA ILE A 101 9.21 15.02 12.35
C ILE A 101 9.59 15.19 10.88
N THR A 102 10.84 15.52 10.62
CA THR A 102 11.40 15.51 9.27
C THR A 102 11.97 14.13 8.97
N PHE A 103 11.61 13.57 7.82
CA PHE A 103 12.01 12.22 7.45
C PHE A 103 12.20 12.09 5.94
N THR A 104 12.98 11.08 5.55
CA THR A 104 13.09 10.68 4.15
C THR A 104 12.00 9.66 3.84
N LYS A 105 11.09 10.06 2.95
CA LYS A 105 10.08 9.19 2.37
C LYS A 105 10.66 8.51 1.13
N TYR A 106 10.55 7.20 1.11
CA TYR A 106 10.88 6.35 -0.02
C TYR A 106 9.59 6.05 -0.78
N ILE A 107 9.56 6.36 -2.07
CA ILE A 107 8.39 6.13 -2.94
C ILE A 107 8.79 5.11 -4.00
N GLN A 108 8.08 3.98 -4.06
CA GLN A 108 8.22 3.03 -5.15
C GLN A 108 7.38 3.51 -6.34
N LEU A 109 8.01 3.60 -7.50
CA LEU A 109 7.34 3.94 -8.75
C LEU A 109 7.11 2.66 -9.56
N SER A 110 5.94 2.60 -10.19
CA SER A 110 5.54 1.53 -11.10
C SER A 110 5.11 2.15 -12.41
N GLU A 111 5.50 1.54 -13.52
CA GLU A 111 5.20 2.05 -14.86
C GLU A 111 4.57 0.96 -15.72
N ARG A 112 3.60 1.39 -16.54
CA ARG A 112 3.10 0.65 -17.69
C ARG A 112 3.87 1.14 -18.90
N LEU A 113 4.58 0.23 -19.57
CA LEU A 113 5.41 0.59 -20.72
C LEU A 113 4.56 0.71 -21.98
N GLU A 114 4.99 1.56 -22.91
CA GLU A 114 4.33 1.76 -24.21
C GLU A 114 4.40 0.48 -25.06
N CYS A 115 3.39 0.28 -25.91
CA CYS A 115 3.32 -0.84 -26.83
C CYS A 115 4.52 -0.82 -27.79
N ASN A 116 5.19 -1.95 -27.97
CA ASN A 116 6.32 -2.11 -28.87
C ASN A 116 5.90 -2.28 -30.35
N LYS A 117 4.61 -2.53 -30.61
CA LYS A 117 4.09 -2.80 -31.96
C LYS A 117 3.95 -1.51 -32.77
N LYS A 118 4.06 -1.65 -34.09
CA LYS A 118 3.81 -0.58 -35.04
C LYS A 118 2.41 -0.69 -35.63
N ILE A 119 1.80 0.47 -35.87
CA ILE A 119 0.54 0.60 -36.59
C ILE A 119 0.87 0.63 -38.10
N PRO A 120 0.26 -0.24 -38.91
CA PRO A 120 0.51 -0.28 -40.36
C PRO A 120 0.13 1.02 -41.08
N PRO A 121 0.67 1.25 -42.30
CA PRO A 121 0.26 2.37 -43.12
C PRO A 121 -1.26 2.39 -43.32
N ASN A 122 -1.84 3.55 -43.09
CA ASN A 122 -3.25 3.82 -43.22
C ASN A 122 -4.20 3.05 -42.28
N GLU A 123 -3.66 2.46 -41.22
CA GLU A 123 -4.45 1.91 -40.13
C GLU A 123 -4.39 2.81 -38.90
N PHE A 124 -5.43 2.77 -38.05
CA PHE A 124 -5.44 3.49 -36.77
C PHE A 124 -4.85 2.69 -35.61
N LYS A 125 -4.91 1.35 -35.68
CA LYS A 125 -4.52 0.41 -34.62
C LYS A 125 -3.83 -0.79 -35.26
N HIS A 126 -2.90 -1.42 -34.55
CA HIS A 126 -2.38 -2.72 -34.98
C HIS A 126 -3.30 -3.85 -34.50
N THR A 127 -3.08 -5.07 -35.00
CA THR A 127 -3.84 -6.24 -34.57
C THR A 127 -3.27 -6.87 -33.28
N GLY A 128 -4.15 -7.47 -32.49
CA GLY A 128 -3.83 -8.11 -31.20
C GLY A 128 -3.50 -7.11 -30.07
N ASN A 129 -3.35 -7.65 -28.85
CA ASN A 129 -3.19 -6.85 -27.63
C ASN A 129 -1.93 -5.96 -27.64
N HIS A 130 -1.97 -4.87 -26.89
CA HIS A 130 -0.82 -4.01 -26.69
C HIS A 130 0.20 -4.65 -25.72
N THR A 131 1.44 -4.81 -26.18
CA THR A 131 2.52 -5.51 -25.45
C THR A 131 3.81 -4.68 -25.53
N HIS A 132 4.64 -4.66 -24.50
CA HIS A 132 5.85 -3.83 -24.48
C HIS A 132 7.17 -4.60 -24.72
N ASN A 133 7.11 -5.92 -24.96
CA ASN A 133 8.18 -6.82 -25.39
C ASN A 133 7.54 -8.18 -25.74
N ASP A 134 8.19 -8.98 -26.60
CA ASP A 134 7.73 -10.35 -26.87
C ASP A 134 7.86 -11.19 -25.59
N ASN A 135 6.72 -11.57 -24.98
CA ASN A 135 6.65 -12.22 -23.67
C ASN A 135 7.36 -11.43 -22.55
N GLY A 136 7.11 -10.12 -22.49
CA GLY A 136 7.67 -9.23 -21.49
C GLY A 136 7.44 -9.74 -20.04
N PHE A 137 8.46 -9.60 -19.21
CA PHE A 137 8.33 -9.88 -17.78
C PHE A 137 7.39 -8.86 -17.14
N HIS A 138 6.41 -9.35 -16.37
CA HIS A 138 5.53 -8.50 -15.58
C HIS A 138 5.68 -8.85 -14.10
N TYR A 139 5.77 -7.83 -13.26
CA TYR A 139 5.71 -7.97 -11.81
C TYR A 139 4.27 -8.19 -11.35
N CYS A 140 4.13 -8.80 -10.18
CA CYS A 140 2.86 -8.91 -9.49
C CYS A 140 2.29 -7.51 -9.14
N ASP A 141 0.99 -7.35 -9.32
CA ASP A 141 0.21 -6.14 -9.06
C ASP A 141 -0.30 -6.05 -7.61
N THR A 142 -0.02 -7.06 -6.79
CA THR A 142 -0.40 -7.07 -5.37
C THR A 142 0.50 -6.15 -4.56
N LYS A 143 -0.10 -5.33 -3.70
CA LYS A 143 0.58 -4.35 -2.84
C LYS A 143 0.62 -4.80 -1.38
N CYS A 144 1.71 -4.45 -0.69
CA CYS A 144 1.79 -4.58 0.75
C CYS A 144 0.73 -3.68 1.42
N PRO A 145 -0.11 -4.18 2.34
CA PRO A 145 -1.20 -3.41 2.93
C PRO A 145 -0.75 -2.23 3.80
N PHE A 146 0.53 -2.17 4.19
CA PHE A 146 1.04 -1.13 5.10
C PHE A 146 1.85 -0.04 4.41
N CYS A 147 2.65 -0.41 3.40
CA CYS A 147 3.53 0.53 2.68
C CYS A 147 3.18 0.71 1.20
N GLU A 148 2.19 -0.05 0.69
CA GLU A 148 1.70 -0.02 -0.71
C GLU A 148 2.72 -0.39 -1.78
N TYR A 149 3.90 -0.86 -1.39
CA TYR A 149 4.89 -1.33 -2.33
C TYR A 149 4.40 -2.63 -2.99
N TYR A 150 4.58 -2.70 -4.30
CA TYR A 150 4.26 -3.85 -5.12
C TYR A 150 5.17 -5.03 -4.79
N CYS A 151 4.60 -6.22 -4.96
CA CYS A 151 5.36 -7.45 -4.94
C CYS A 151 6.35 -7.48 -6.11
N THR A 152 7.61 -7.85 -5.82
CA THR A 152 8.70 -7.88 -6.81
C THR A 152 8.84 -9.24 -7.50
N LEU A 153 7.90 -10.15 -7.28
CA LEU A 153 7.85 -11.46 -7.91
C LEU A 153 7.09 -11.38 -9.26
N PRO A 154 7.22 -12.39 -10.14
CA PRO A 154 6.52 -12.42 -11.43
C PRO A 154 4.99 -12.44 -11.25
N TYR A 155 4.25 -11.84 -12.18
CA TYR A 155 2.79 -11.91 -12.18
C TYR A 155 2.31 -13.38 -12.17
N GLY A 156 1.28 -13.67 -11.36
CA GLY A 156 0.72 -15.03 -11.22
C GLY A 156 1.56 -16.02 -10.41
N HIS A 157 2.58 -15.55 -9.66
CA HIS A 157 3.39 -16.41 -8.81
C HIS A 157 2.57 -17.10 -7.70
N ALA A 158 3.00 -18.30 -7.29
CA ALA A 158 2.35 -19.07 -6.22
C ALA A 158 2.99 -18.90 -4.83
N GLN A 159 4.18 -18.29 -4.76
CA GLN A 159 4.89 -18.02 -3.51
C GLN A 159 4.17 -16.94 -2.68
N ILE A 160 4.56 -16.84 -1.40
CA ILE A 160 4.21 -15.68 -0.55
C ILE A 160 4.78 -14.40 -1.18
N HIS A 161 4.01 -13.32 -1.17
CA HIS A 161 4.43 -12.06 -1.77
C HIS A 161 5.68 -11.50 -1.08
N ASP A 162 6.64 -11.03 -1.86
CA ASP A 162 7.87 -10.41 -1.37
C ASP A 162 8.03 -9.00 -1.97
N THR A 163 8.56 -8.07 -1.18
CA THR A 163 8.81 -6.69 -1.60
C THR A 163 9.95 -6.07 -0.80
N ARG A 164 10.50 -4.95 -1.28
CA ARG A 164 11.58 -4.23 -0.57
C ARG A 164 11.12 -3.47 0.68
N HIS A 165 9.80 -3.38 0.89
CA HIS A 165 9.11 -2.67 1.97
C HIS A 165 9.51 -1.18 2.10
N GLY A 166 8.51 -0.32 2.25
CA GLY A 166 8.68 1.13 2.28
C GLY A 166 8.25 1.77 3.59
N ASN A 167 8.08 3.09 3.54
CA ASN A 167 7.40 3.87 4.56
C ASN A 167 5.96 3.37 4.75
N MET A 168 5.49 3.31 6.00
CA MET A 168 4.16 2.80 6.35
C MET A 168 3.07 3.86 6.09
N THR A 169 2.79 4.12 4.81
CA THR A 169 1.85 5.16 4.36
C THR A 169 0.39 4.86 4.73
N GLN A 170 0.04 3.60 5.00
CA GLN A 170 -1.32 3.15 5.31
C GLN A 170 -1.48 2.74 6.77
N THR A 171 -0.60 3.19 7.67
CA THR A 171 -0.67 2.82 9.09
C THR A 171 -0.96 4.02 9.97
N GLU A 172 -1.92 3.85 10.87
CA GLU A 172 -2.16 4.73 12.00
C GLU A 172 -1.65 4.07 13.27
N LEU A 173 -1.05 4.85 14.15
CA LEU A 173 -0.55 4.36 15.43
C LEU A 173 -1.73 4.07 16.36
N ASP A 174 -1.71 2.87 16.93
CA ASP A 174 -2.74 2.36 17.83
C ASP A 174 -2.39 2.58 19.31
N ASN A 175 -1.18 3.02 19.60
CA ASN A 175 -0.65 3.26 20.94
C ASN A 175 0.21 4.52 20.99
N GLU A 176 0.41 5.06 22.20
CA GLU A 176 1.39 6.13 22.41
C GLU A 176 2.81 5.56 22.22
N PHE A 177 3.62 6.27 21.46
CA PHE A 177 4.95 5.82 21.07
C PHE A 177 5.91 7.00 20.98
N ASP A 178 7.12 6.86 21.51
CA ASP A 178 8.17 7.86 21.35
C ASP A 178 9.01 7.53 20.12
N TYR A 179 9.01 8.42 19.13
CA TYR A 179 9.83 8.32 17.93
C TYR A 179 10.73 9.52 17.78
N ALA A 180 12.04 9.30 17.67
CA ALA A 180 13.03 10.36 17.47
C ALA A 180 12.93 11.52 18.49
N GLY A 181 12.52 11.24 19.73
CA GLY A 181 12.34 12.25 20.78
C GLY A 181 10.99 12.96 20.76
N HIS A 182 10.06 12.56 19.88
CA HIS A 182 8.70 13.06 19.83
C HIS A 182 7.71 12.03 20.35
N ARG A 183 6.81 12.46 21.24
CA ARG A 183 5.73 11.63 21.75
C ARG A 183 4.55 11.67 20.80
N LEU A 184 4.20 10.52 20.26
CA LEU A 184 3.07 10.32 19.35
C LEU A 184 1.89 9.76 20.13
N ARG A 185 0.68 10.02 19.64
CA ARG A 185 -0.58 9.56 20.23
C ARG A 185 -1.34 8.67 19.24
N VAL A 186 -2.32 7.96 19.78
CA VAL A 186 -3.26 7.16 18.99
C VAL A 186 -3.88 8.02 17.88
N GLY A 187 -3.81 7.53 16.65
CA GLY A 187 -4.27 8.23 15.44
C GLY A 187 -3.21 9.06 14.72
N ASP A 188 -1.99 9.20 15.25
CA ASP A 188 -0.86 9.71 14.46
C ASP A 188 -0.52 8.75 13.31
N GLN A 189 -0.03 9.27 12.19
CA GLN A 189 0.29 8.47 11.00
C GLN A 189 1.68 7.83 11.11
N GLY A 190 1.84 6.59 10.67
CA GLY A 190 3.10 5.83 10.69
C GLY A 190 4.03 6.10 9.50
N THR A 191 3.69 7.04 8.61
CA THR A 191 4.39 7.29 7.32
C THR A 191 5.89 7.57 7.46
N PHE A 192 6.35 8.10 8.59
CA PHE A 192 7.77 8.36 8.84
C PHE A 192 8.56 7.13 9.32
N VAL A 193 7.88 6.00 9.56
CA VAL A 193 8.48 4.72 9.96
C VAL A 193 8.54 3.78 8.77
N LEU A 194 9.66 3.10 8.59
CA LEU A 194 9.81 2.05 7.59
C LEU A 194 9.15 0.74 8.07
N CYS A 195 8.42 0.08 7.18
CA CYS A 195 7.67 -1.15 7.47
C CYS A 195 8.59 -2.28 7.96
N ASN A 196 9.80 -2.38 7.41
CA ASN A 196 10.80 -3.35 7.84
C ASN A 196 11.48 -3.01 9.19
N LEU A 197 11.32 -1.79 9.72
CA LEU A 197 11.97 -1.36 10.96
C LEU A 197 10.99 -1.15 12.12
N HIS A 198 9.71 -0.95 11.84
CA HIS A 198 8.70 -0.70 12.87
C HIS A 198 8.71 -1.80 13.94
N CYS A 199 8.55 -3.06 13.53
CA CYS A 199 8.49 -4.19 14.45
C CYS A 199 9.84 -4.44 15.16
N LYS A 200 10.96 -4.23 14.46
CA LYS A 200 12.31 -4.36 15.03
C LYS A 200 12.55 -3.37 16.17
N ASN A 201 12.10 -2.13 16.03
CA ASN A 201 12.30 -1.11 17.05
C ASN A 201 11.42 -1.32 18.30
N LEU A 202 10.28 -1.99 18.14
CA LEU A 202 9.40 -2.36 19.27
C LEU A 202 9.99 -3.51 20.11
N GLY A 203 10.84 -4.35 19.54
CA GLY A 203 11.36 -5.54 20.20
C GLY A 203 10.23 -6.52 20.49
N ARG A 204 10.06 -6.97 21.74
CA ARG A 204 8.96 -7.88 22.11
C ARG A 204 7.62 -7.16 22.00
N HIS A 205 6.75 -7.64 21.11
CA HIS A 205 5.43 -7.05 20.86
C HIS A 205 4.43 -8.10 20.38
N ARG A 206 3.17 -7.70 20.36
CA ARG A 206 2.04 -8.47 19.81
C ARG A 206 1.24 -7.56 18.87
N HIS A 207 0.59 -8.16 17.88
CA HIS A 207 -0.28 -7.43 16.96
C HIS A 207 -1.73 -7.59 17.37
N ILE A 208 -2.57 -6.64 16.98
CA ILE A 208 -4.02 -6.72 17.13
C ILE A 208 -4.61 -6.93 15.74
N ASP A 209 -5.46 -7.93 15.58
CA ASP A 209 -6.19 -8.17 14.34
C ASP A 209 -7.62 -8.66 14.62
N TYR A 210 -8.49 -8.55 13.63
CA TYR A 210 -9.86 -9.04 13.75
C TYR A 210 -9.90 -10.57 13.88
N CYS A 211 -10.90 -11.04 14.63
CA CYS A 211 -11.24 -12.44 14.74
C CYS A 211 -11.60 -13.03 13.36
N LYS A 212 -10.88 -14.06 12.88
CA LYS A 212 -11.27 -14.78 11.65
C LYS A 212 -12.51 -15.65 11.83
N ASN A 213 -12.74 -16.16 13.04
CA ASN A 213 -13.90 -16.99 13.36
C ASN A 213 -14.39 -16.69 14.77
N GLU A 214 -15.41 -15.84 14.88
CA GLU A 214 -15.94 -15.36 16.17
C GLU A 214 -16.31 -16.48 17.15
N LYS A 215 -16.79 -17.63 16.65
CA LYS A 215 -17.16 -18.77 17.51
C LYS A 215 -15.94 -19.45 18.11
N ASN A 216 -14.91 -19.69 17.29
CA ASN A 216 -13.67 -20.30 17.77
C ASN A 216 -12.88 -19.34 18.67
N CYS A 217 -12.92 -18.04 18.40
CA CYS A 217 -12.25 -17.02 19.20
C CYS A 217 -12.71 -17.03 20.68
N LYS A 218 -14.03 -17.09 20.91
CA LYS A 218 -14.58 -17.11 22.28
C LYS A 218 -14.32 -18.41 23.04
N SER A 219 -14.04 -19.50 22.33
CA SER A 219 -13.81 -20.82 22.93
C SER A 219 -12.37 -21.06 23.41
N GLY A 220 -11.45 -20.11 23.18
CA GLY A 220 -10.04 -20.21 23.59
C GLY A 220 -9.23 -21.25 22.82
N ASN A 221 -9.79 -21.84 21.77
CA ASN A 221 -9.19 -22.96 21.03
C ASN A 221 -8.38 -22.49 19.81
N GLN A 222 -7.59 -21.41 19.98
CA GLN A 222 -6.97 -20.69 18.86
C GLN A 222 -5.47 -20.97 18.65
N GLY A 223 -4.90 -21.92 19.39
CA GLY A 223 -3.47 -22.27 19.31
C GLY A 223 -2.55 -21.35 20.11
N GLN A 224 -1.24 -21.46 19.89
CA GLN A 224 -0.20 -20.74 20.65
C GLN A 224 0.08 -19.32 20.14
N ASP A 225 -0.42 -18.98 18.96
CA ASP A 225 -0.14 -17.71 18.26
C ASP A 225 -1.28 -16.68 18.38
N ILE A 226 -2.32 -16.98 19.15
CA ILE A 226 -3.53 -16.16 19.24
C ILE A 226 -4.05 -16.11 20.68
N ARG A 227 -4.49 -14.93 21.12
CA ARG A 227 -5.19 -14.72 22.38
C ARG A 227 -6.34 -13.72 22.20
N HIS A 228 -7.57 -14.15 22.46
CA HIS A 228 -8.74 -13.30 22.32
C HIS A 228 -8.71 -12.08 23.28
N ILE A 229 -9.17 -10.93 22.78
CA ILE A 229 -9.32 -9.70 23.54
C ILE A 229 -10.79 -9.57 23.95
N ASN A 230 -11.06 -9.67 25.25
CA ASN A 230 -12.42 -9.52 25.79
C ASN A 230 -12.84 -8.04 25.93
N GLU A 231 -11.88 -7.11 25.88
CA GLU A 231 -12.11 -5.69 26.02
C GLU A 231 -12.43 -5.00 24.68
N LYS A 232 -13.10 -3.86 24.75
CA LYS A 232 -13.44 -3.02 23.59
C LYS A 232 -12.23 -2.20 23.16
N VAL A 233 -11.53 -2.67 22.13
CA VAL A 233 -10.29 -2.03 21.62
C VAL A 233 -10.53 -1.37 20.27
N GLN A 234 -9.95 -0.19 20.04
CA GLN A 234 -9.99 0.52 18.76
C GLN A 234 -9.04 -0.11 17.72
N PRO A 235 -9.24 0.11 16.40
CA PRO A 235 -10.40 0.76 15.78
C PRO A 235 -11.63 -0.18 15.77
N ASN A 236 -12.84 0.36 15.72
CA ASN A 236 -14.11 -0.40 15.71
C ASN A 236 -14.29 -1.31 16.95
N PRO A 237 -14.62 -0.75 18.13
CA PRO A 237 -14.62 -1.49 19.40
C PRO A 237 -15.66 -2.60 19.49
N GLU A 238 -16.71 -2.55 18.68
CA GLU A 238 -17.76 -3.57 18.62
C GLU A 238 -17.35 -4.81 17.81
N LYS A 239 -16.29 -4.69 16.97
CA LYS A 239 -15.78 -5.83 16.22
C LYS A 239 -14.79 -6.62 17.09
N PRO A 240 -14.98 -7.95 17.24
CA PRO A 240 -14.12 -8.77 18.08
C PRO A 240 -12.70 -8.88 17.50
N LYS A 241 -11.69 -8.82 18.37
CA LYS A 241 -10.27 -8.81 18.03
C LYS A 241 -9.49 -9.80 18.86
N ASP A 242 -8.36 -10.22 18.31
CA ASP A 242 -7.39 -11.09 18.95
C ASP A 242 -6.03 -10.39 19.00
N PHE A 243 -5.28 -10.62 20.08
CA PHE A 243 -3.83 -10.49 20.00
C PHE A 243 -3.29 -11.66 19.19
N ILE A 244 -2.41 -11.38 18.23
CA ILE A 244 -1.75 -12.39 17.41
C ILE A 244 -0.23 -12.22 17.46
N SER A 245 0.48 -13.33 17.27
CA SER A 245 1.94 -13.30 17.19
C SER A 245 2.42 -12.59 15.92
N HIS A 246 3.65 -12.07 15.95
CA HIS A 246 4.29 -11.43 14.79
C HIS A 246 4.31 -12.34 13.56
N LYS A 247 4.57 -13.64 13.75
CA LYS A 247 4.56 -14.64 12.69
C LYS A 247 3.17 -14.73 12.05
N LEU A 248 2.14 -14.93 12.86
CA LEU A 248 0.77 -15.07 12.36
C LEU A 248 0.27 -13.79 11.68
N PHE A 249 0.68 -12.62 12.17
CA PHE A 249 0.38 -11.35 11.54
C PHE A 249 0.83 -11.30 10.07
N TRP A 250 2.09 -11.65 9.78
CA TRP A 250 2.58 -11.69 8.40
C TRP A 250 2.00 -12.83 7.56
N GLU A 251 1.78 -14.01 8.16
CA GLU A 251 1.06 -15.10 7.48
C GLU A 251 -0.34 -14.67 7.01
N ARG A 252 -1.03 -13.83 7.79
CA ARG A 252 -2.35 -13.30 7.43
C ARG A 252 -2.31 -12.26 6.32
N THR A 253 -1.23 -11.49 6.20
CA THR A 253 -1.12 -10.49 5.13
C THR A 253 -0.75 -11.11 3.78
N GLY A 254 -0.24 -12.34 3.77
CA GLY A 254 0.26 -12.99 2.56
C GLY A 254 1.58 -12.42 2.06
N PHE A 255 2.23 -11.55 2.85
CA PHE A 255 3.54 -10.99 2.57
C PHE A 255 4.60 -11.62 3.47
N LYS A 256 5.80 -11.74 2.92
CA LYS A 256 6.97 -12.19 3.66
C LYS A 256 7.35 -11.15 4.70
N ASP A 257 7.54 -11.63 5.92
CA ASP A 257 8.04 -10.86 7.04
C ASP A 257 9.41 -10.25 6.69
N PRO A 258 9.61 -8.92 6.80
CA PRO A 258 10.90 -8.29 6.57
C PRO A 258 11.89 -8.47 7.74
N THR A 259 11.44 -8.98 8.88
CA THR A 259 12.14 -9.06 10.17
C THR A 259 12.38 -10.49 10.70
N VAL A 260 12.36 -11.50 9.81
CA VAL A 260 12.34 -12.98 10.05
C VAL A 260 13.31 -13.56 11.10
N GLN A 261 14.22 -12.79 11.69
CA GLN A 261 15.31 -13.30 12.55
C GLN A 261 15.20 -12.96 14.04
N GLU A 262 14.12 -12.36 14.54
CA GLU A 262 14.01 -12.03 15.97
C GLU A 262 13.28 -13.11 16.79
N GLN A 263 14.06 -14.02 17.39
CA GLN A 263 13.55 -15.00 18.37
C GLN A 263 12.78 -14.34 19.53
N GLU A 264 13.12 -13.09 19.86
CA GLU A 264 12.50 -12.32 20.93
C GLU A 264 11.00 -12.06 20.70
N PHE A 265 10.51 -12.05 19.45
CA PHE A 265 9.08 -11.90 19.14
C PHE A 265 8.21 -13.06 19.63
N THR A 266 8.83 -14.21 19.90
CA THR A 266 8.11 -15.38 20.44
C THR A 266 7.94 -15.31 21.96
N LYS A 267 8.58 -14.36 22.63
CA LYS A 267 8.56 -14.23 24.09
C LYS A 267 7.59 -13.15 24.57
N CYS A 268 7.16 -13.28 25.81
CA CYS A 268 6.26 -12.34 26.46
C CYS A 268 6.85 -10.92 26.52
N ASP A 269 6.01 -9.95 26.21
CA ASP A 269 6.30 -8.50 26.17
C ASP A 269 6.19 -7.82 27.54
N HIS A 270 5.79 -8.57 28.57
CA HIS A 270 5.64 -8.05 29.93
C HIS A 270 7.01 -7.74 30.58
N LYS A 271 7.13 -6.52 31.12
CA LYS A 271 8.37 -5.97 31.70
C LYS A 271 8.39 -6.10 33.22
N CYS A 272 9.56 -6.35 33.78
CA CYS A 272 9.76 -6.36 35.23
C CYS A 272 9.56 -4.95 35.78
N PRO A 273 8.77 -4.76 36.85
CA PRO A 273 8.46 -3.45 37.42
C PRO A 273 9.60 -2.83 38.26
N ASP A 274 10.75 -3.51 38.42
CA ASP A 274 11.85 -2.99 39.24
C ASP A 274 12.50 -1.76 38.57
N GLU A 275 12.49 -0.64 39.30
CA GLU A 275 13.13 0.64 38.95
C GLU A 275 14.59 0.53 38.51
N LYS A 276 15.32 -0.52 38.93
CA LYS A 276 16.69 -0.79 38.47
C LYS A 276 16.79 -0.93 36.95
N HIS A 277 15.70 -1.38 36.31
CA HIS A 277 15.64 -1.61 34.87
C HIS A 277 15.28 -0.34 34.09
N HIS A 278 14.90 0.74 34.78
CA HIS A 278 14.44 1.99 34.17
C HIS A 278 15.41 3.16 34.35
N LYS A 279 16.42 3.05 35.24
CA LYS A 279 17.36 4.14 35.54
C LYS A 279 18.65 4.05 34.74
N THR A 280 18.90 5.04 33.88
CA THR A 280 20.20 5.32 33.26
C THR A 280 21.14 5.88 34.33
N GLN A 281 22.00 5.07 34.93
CA GLN A 281 22.96 5.56 35.92
C GLN A 281 24.16 6.26 35.25
N GLY A 282 24.02 7.55 34.94
CA GLY A 282 25.15 8.45 34.62
C GLY A 282 25.88 8.20 33.30
N SER A 283 26.60 9.21 32.84
CA SER A 283 27.21 9.36 31.51
C SER A 283 28.34 8.36 31.16
N SER A 284 28.42 7.23 31.85
CA SER A 284 29.38 6.15 31.57
C SER A 284 28.85 4.73 31.84
N ALA A 285 27.54 4.57 32.14
CA ALA A 285 26.95 3.25 32.31
C ALA A 285 26.20 2.77 31.05
N LEU A 286 26.22 1.46 30.85
CA LEU A 286 25.45 0.74 29.83
C LEU A 286 23.97 1.18 29.85
N PRO A 287 23.29 1.21 28.69
CA PRO A 287 21.88 1.57 28.63
C PRO A 287 21.04 0.66 29.56
N PRO A 288 19.95 1.17 30.15
CA PRO A 288 19.08 0.40 31.02
C PRO A 288 18.66 -0.90 30.32
N THR A 289 19.02 -2.02 30.92
CA THR A 289 18.64 -3.34 30.43
C THR A 289 17.26 -3.65 31.00
N ASN A 290 16.23 -3.35 30.21
CA ASN A 290 14.87 -3.82 30.48
C ASN A 290 14.90 -5.34 30.72
N SER A 291 14.31 -5.80 31.82
CA SER A 291 14.10 -7.23 32.06
C SER A 291 12.67 -7.60 31.68
N PHE A 292 12.53 -8.64 30.87
CA PHE A 292 11.25 -9.11 30.35
C PHE A 292 10.92 -10.51 30.86
N CYS A 293 9.64 -10.89 30.75
CA CYS A 293 9.18 -12.23 31.08
C CYS A 293 9.80 -13.28 30.13
N GLU A 294 10.38 -14.36 30.63
CA GLU A 294 11.05 -15.38 29.80
C GLU A 294 10.12 -16.46 29.22
N LEU A 295 8.82 -16.35 29.49
CA LEU A 295 7.82 -17.27 28.97
C LEU A 295 7.45 -16.92 27.52
N GLN A 296 6.80 -17.86 26.84
CA GLN A 296 6.26 -17.66 25.50
C GLN A 296 5.27 -16.48 25.45
N LEU A 297 5.15 -15.80 24.31
CA LEU A 297 4.34 -14.60 24.11
C LEU A 297 2.94 -14.73 24.73
N PHE A 298 2.27 -15.83 24.39
CA PHE A 298 1.00 -16.18 24.98
C PHE A 298 1.13 -17.39 25.92
N HIS A 299 1.49 -17.13 27.18
CA HIS A 299 1.54 -18.15 28.23
C HIS A 299 0.38 -18.03 29.24
N THR A 300 0.06 -19.14 29.90
CA THR A 300 -0.76 -19.15 31.11
C THR A 300 0.05 -18.59 32.28
N PRO A 301 -0.53 -17.74 33.14
CA PRO A 301 0.13 -17.29 34.37
C PRO A 301 0.66 -18.46 35.21
N LEU A 302 1.93 -18.38 35.61
CA LEU A 302 2.50 -19.35 36.54
C LEU A 302 2.02 -19.08 37.97
N ASN A 303 2.04 -20.11 38.81
CA ASN A 303 1.73 -19.95 40.23
C ASN A 303 2.91 -19.22 40.93
N PRO A 304 2.70 -18.06 41.59
CA PRO A 304 3.78 -17.33 42.27
C PRO A 304 4.48 -18.14 43.38
N SER A 305 3.82 -19.14 43.95
CA SER A 305 4.39 -20.03 44.97
C SER A 305 5.19 -21.20 44.39
N SER A 306 5.24 -21.36 43.07
CA SER A 306 6.02 -22.40 42.41
C SER A 306 7.46 -21.96 42.18
N ASN A 307 8.36 -22.93 41.99
CA ASN A 307 9.74 -22.63 41.62
C ASN A 307 9.80 -22.08 40.19
N PRO A 308 10.70 -21.10 39.90
CA PRO A 308 10.92 -20.60 38.55
C PRO A 308 11.25 -21.75 37.58
N PRO A 309 10.73 -21.73 36.33
CA PRO A 309 10.96 -22.81 35.36
C PRO A 309 12.43 -23.14 35.10
N THR A 310 13.31 -22.14 35.15
CA THR A 310 14.77 -22.28 34.94
C THR A 310 15.55 -22.50 36.24
N GLY A 311 14.87 -22.57 37.39
CA GLY A 311 15.50 -22.60 38.71
C GLY A 311 16.15 -21.28 39.12
N TYR A 312 16.02 -20.24 38.32
CA TYR A 312 16.63 -18.92 38.52
C TYR A 312 15.61 -17.80 38.32
N GLY A 313 15.73 -16.73 39.10
CA GLY A 313 14.84 -15.56 39.06
C GLY A 313 13.62 -15.68 39.98
N TYR A 314 12.51 -15.04 39.61
CA TYR A 314 11.26 -15.06 40.39
C TYR A 314 10.02 -15.08 39.49
N ILE A 315 8.88 -15.49 40.07
CA ILE A 315 7.56 -15.41 39.44
C ILE A 315 6.79 -14.27 40.11
N SER A 316 6.29 -13.31 39.31
CA SER A 316 5.49 -12.20 39.81
C SER A 316 4.09 -12.66 40.23
N LEU A 317 3.36 -11.80 40.95
CA LEU A 317 2.01 -12.10 41.46
C LEU A 317 0.99 -12.40 40.34
N ASP A 318 1.17 -11.80 39.18
CA ASP A 318 0.39 -12.03 37.96
C ASP A 318 0.95 -13.16 37.07
N GLY A 319 1.96 -13.89 37.56
CA GLY A 319 2.42 -15.16 36.99
C GLY A 319 3.41 -15.04 35.84
N HIS A 320 4.13 -13.93 35.72
CA HIS A 320 5.24 -13.76 34.78
C HIS A 320 6.57 -14.17 35.42
N HIS A 321 7.46 -14.82 34.65
CA HIS A 321 8.77 -15.27 35.14
C HIS A 321 9.88 -14.35 34.65
N PHE A 322 10.67 -13.81 35.57
CA PHE A 322 11.80 -12.93 35.28
C PHE A 322 13.12 -13.52 35.78
N ASN A 323 14.19 -13.38 35.00
CA ASN A 323 15.56 -13.79 35.36
C ASN A 323 16.32 -12.74 36.20
N CYS A 324 15.62 -11.85 36.92
CA CYS A 324 16.26 -10.88 37.81
C CYS A 324 15.86 -11.12 39.26
N GLU A 325 16.49 -10.41 40.20
CA GLU A 325 16.08 -10.46 41.61
C GLU A 325 14.68 -9.90 41.80
N ASN A 326 13.92 -10.52 42.70
CA ASN A 326 12.58 -10.08 43.07
C ASN A 326 12.64 -8.67 43.71
N PRO A 327 11.98 -7.65 43.13
CA PRO A 327 11.95 -6.31 43.71
C PRO A 327 11.31 -6.28 45.10
N SER A 328 10.33 -7.16 45.37
CA SER A 328 9.60 -7.20 46.63
C SER A 328 10.43 -7.69 47.82
N THR A 329 11.57 -8.36 47.58
CA THR A 329 12.44 -8.87 48.66
C THR A 329 13.55 -7.89 49.04
N ARG A 330 13.67 -6.73 48.36
CA ARG A 330 14.74 -5.74 48.61
C ARG A 330 14.46 -4.78 49.77
N GLY A 331 13.24 -4.75 50.28
CA GLY A 331 12.79 -3.87 51.36
C GLY A 331 12.29 -4.60 52.60
N ALA A 332 12.61 -5.88 52.76
CA ALA A 332 12.26 -6.72 53.92
C ALA A 332 13.47 -6.95 54.82
#